data_AF-A0AAW4RYB6-F1
#
_entry.id   AF-A0AAW4RYB6-F1
#
_cell.length_a   1.000
_cell.length_b   1.000
_cell.length_c   1.000
_cell.angle_alpha   90.00
_cell.angle_beta   90.00
_cell.angle_gamma   90.00
#
_symmetry.space_group_name_H-M   'P 1'
#
loop_
_entity.id
_entity.type
_entity.pdbx_description
1 polymer ?
#
loop_
_entity_poly.entity_id
_entity_poly.type
_entity_poly.pdbx_seq_one_letter_code
_entity_poly.pdbx_strand_id
1 'polypeptide(L)'
;MLKVISHKTAAMIAAVAVLSVAHAATARADDTTGNTMQAQIDHGKSTYASKCSHCHGPNLMNSGTVTPDLRAIPDDKTRFVTTVKNGKNNKMPPWADILSDDEIGNLWAFVSSRRKP
;
A
#
# COMPACT_ATOMS: atom_id res chain seq x y z
N MET A 1 41.16 -58.58 -21.98
CA MET A 1 39.94 -57.79 -21.69
C MET A 1 40.31 -56.78 -20.62
N LEU A 2 40.56 -55.51 -20.98
CA LEU A 2 39.73 -54.32 -20.68
C LEU A 2 39.76 -53.94 -19.17
N LYS A 3 40.10 -52.74 -18.69
CA LYS A 3 40.31 -51.43 -19.32
C LYS A 3 41.02 -50.53 -18.28
N VAL A 4 41.97 -49.73 -18.74
CA VAL A 4 42.61 -48.62 -18.02
C VAL A 4 41.55 -47.63 -17.55
N ILE A 5 41.44 -47.37 -16.24
CA ILE A 5 40.51 -46.37 -15.69
C ILE A 5 41.19 -45.00 -15.77
N SER A 6 40.79 -44.29 -16.81
CA SER A 6 41.27 -42.97 -17.22
C SER A 6 40.97 -41.89 -16.17
N HIS A 7 42.03 -41.16 -15.80
CA HIS A 7 42.02 -39.95 -15.00
C HIS A 7 41.31 -38.82 -15.77
N LYS A 8 39.99 -38.68 -15.65
CA LYS A 8 39.22 -37.61 -16.29
C LYS A 8 38.02 -37.17 -15.44
N THR A 9 38.23 -36.71 -14.21
CA THR A 9 37.14 -36.08 -13.44
C THR A 9 37.51 -34.78 -12.75
N ALA A 10 38.78 -34.38 -12.71
CA ALA A 10 39.19 -33.19 -11.94
C ALA A 10 39.02 -31.83 -12.67
N ALA A 11 38.71 -31.81 -13.98
CA ALA A 11 38.81 -30.57 -14.77
C ALA A 11 37.48 -29.82 -15.00
N MET A 12 36.34 -30.25 -14.45
CA MET A 12 35.03 -29.64 -14.78
C MET A 12 34.33 -28.90 -13.63
N ILE A 13 35.00 -28.66 -12.49
CA ILE A 13 34.38 -27.94 -11.35
C ILE A 13 34.85 -26.47 -11.24
N ALA A 14 35.90 -26.06 -11.96
CA ALA A 14 36.51 -24.74 -11.74
C ALA A 14 35.88 -23.56 -12.53
N ALA A 15 34.86 -23.77 -13.37
CA ALA A 15 34.32 -22.71 -14.25
C ALA A 15 33.00 -22.07 -13.79
N VAL A 16 32.38 -22.53 -12.69
CA VAL A 16 31.06 -22.03 -12.25
C VAL A 16 31.15 -20.87 -11.24
N ALA A 17 32.33 -20.60 -10.68
CA ALA A 17 32.47 -19.72 -9.52
C ALA A 17 32.56 -18.21 -9.81
N VAL A 18 32.52 -17.75 -11.07
CA VAL A 18 32.78 -16.33 -11.41
C VAL A 18 31.54 -15.53 -11.82
N LEU A 19 30.34 -16.13 -11.87
CA LEU A 19 29.13 -15.47 -12.43
C LEU A 19 28.03 -15.11 -11.40
N SER A 20 28.33 -15.09 -10.10
CA SER A 20 27.28 -14.97 -9.06
C SER A 20 27.18 -13.61 -8.35
N VAL A 21 27.98 -12.59 -8.70
CA VAL A 21 28.04 -11.34 -7.89
C VAL A 21 27.13 -10.21 -8.38
N ALA A 22 26.43 -10.36 -9.52
CA ALA A 22 25.75 -9.22 -10.16
C ALA A 22 24.27 -8.96 -9.74
N HIS A 23 23.65 -9.77 -8.87
CA HIS A 23 22.19 -9.71 -8.63
C HIS A 23 21.73 -8.87 -7.41
N ALA A 24 22.62 -8.16 -6.70
CA ALA A 24 22.28 -7.52 -5.42
C ALA A 24 21.81 -6.05 -5.50
N ALA A 25 21.66 -5.47 -6.70
CA ALA A 25 21.42 -4.03 -6.87
C ALA A 25 19.95 -3.61 -7.12
N THR A 26 19.06 -4.53 -7.49
CA THR A 26 17.68 -4.18 -7.93
C THR A 26 16.60 -4.25 -6.85
N ALA A 27 16.89 -4.74 -5.64
CA ALA A 27 15.87 -4.94 -4.60
C ALA A 27 15.50 -3.67 -3.79
N ARG A 28 16.30 -2.60 -3.82
CA ARG A 28 16.15 -1.48 -2.84
C ARG A 28 15.08 -0.43 -3.20
N ALA A 29 14.66 -0.36 -4.45
CA ALA A 29 13.70 0.63 -4.91
C ALA A 29 12.23 0.24 -4.59
N ASP A 30 11.93 -1.05 -4.62
CA ASP A 30 10.60 -1.58 -4.33
C ASP A 30 10.28 -1.48 -2.83
N ASP A 31 11.24 -1.83 -1.98
CA ASP A 31 11.12 -1.71 -0.52
C ASP A 31 10.87 -0.26 -0.08
N THR A 32 11.55 0.71 -0.68
CA THR A 32 11.38 2.13 -0.32
C THR A 32 9.99 2.65 -0.69
N THR A 33 9.49 2.24 -1.87
CA THR A 33 8.16 2.63 -2.34
C THR A 33 7.07 1.97 -1.50
N GLY A 34 7.21 0.66 -1.21
CA GLY A 34 6.33 -0.07 -0.31
C GLY A 34 6.29 0.52 1.10
N ASN A 35 7.45 0.85 1.67
CA ASN A 35 7.55 1.48 2.99
C ASN A 35 6.88 2.86 3.02
N THR A 36 7.04 3.65 1.96
CA THR A 36 6.41 4.97 1.85
C THR A 36 4.89 4.86 1.74
N MET A 37 4.38 3.95 0.91
CA MET A 37 2.93 3.69 0.80
C MET A 37 2.35 3.18 2.12
N GLN A 38 3.04 2.27 2.79
CA GLN A 38 2.61 1.75 4.08
C GLN A 38 2.56 2.86 5.14
N ALA A 39 3.56 3.74 5.19
CA ALA A 39 3.54 4.90 6.07
C ALA A 39 2.32 5.82 5.79
N GLN A 40 2.02 6.10 4.52
CA GLN A 40 0.83 6.89 4.16
C GLN A 40 -0.47 6.23 4.61
N ILE A 41 -0.58 4.91 4.45
CA ILE A 41 -1.73 4.12 4.93
C ILE A 41 -1.85 4.22 6.45
N ASP A 42 -0.75 4.10 7.19
CA ASP A 42 -0.74 4.15 8.65
C ASP A 42 -1.09 5.54 9.20
N HIS A 43 -0.56 6.60 8.58
CA HIS A 43 -0.96 7.97 8.87
C HIS A 43 -2.44 8.19 8.57
N GLY A 44 -2.93 7.72 7.42
CA GLY A 44 -4.34 7.80 7.05
C GLY A 44 -5.24 7.06 8.02
N LYS A 45 -4.83 5.88 8.48
CA LYS A 45 -5.54 5.10 9.49
C LYS A 45 -5.63 5.83 10.82
N SER A 46 -4.56 6.48 11.26
CA SER A 46 -4.53 7.28 12.50
C SER A 46 -5.47 8.50 12.42
N THR A 47 -5.38 9.27 11.33
CA THR A 47 -6.29 10.41 11.08
C THR A 47 -7.74 9.95 11.00
N TYR A 48 -8.00 8.84 10.31
CA TYR A 48 -9.34 8.25 10.22
C TYR A 48 -9.88 7.86 11.59
N ALA A 49 -9.07 7.17 12.41
CA ALA A 49 -9.45 6.72 13.73
C ALA A 49 -9.85 7.90 14.63
N SER A 50 -9.09 8.99 14.60
CA SER A 50 -9.33 10.16 15.45
C SER A 50 -10.48 11.06 14.99
N LYS A 51 -10.67 11.22 13.68
CA LYS A 51 -11.59 12.26 13.14
C LYS A 51 -12.83 11.72 12.43
N CYS A 52 -12.75 10.53 11.84
CA CYS A 52 -13.78 10.03 10.91
C CYS A 52 -14.55 8.81 11.42
N SER A 53 -13.90 7.98 12.24
CA SER A 53 -14.42 6.69 12.69
C SER A 53 -15.71 6.79 13.50
N HIS A 54 -15.94 7.90 14.19
CA HIS A 54 -17.14 8.12 14.99
C HIS A 54 -18.43 8.05 14.13
N CYS A 55 -18.36 8.53 12.88
CA CYS A 55 -19.51 8.54 11.97
C CYS A 55 -19.44 7.41 10.93
N HIS A 56 -18.24 7.06 10.48
CA HIS A 56 -18.03 6.06 9.42
C HIS A 56 -17.71 4.65 9.94
N GLY A 57 -17.69 4.48 11.27
CA GLY A 57 -17.43 3.23 11.96
C GLY A 57 -15.93 2.88 12.06
N PRO A 58 -15.58 1.89 12.88
CA PRO A 58 -14.22 1.38 12.93
C PRO A 58 -13.87 0.69 11.60
N ASN A 59 -12.60 0.77 11.19
CA ASN A 59 -12.08 0.08 10.01
C ASN A 59 -12.87 0.33 8.72
N LEU A 60 -13.43 1.54 8.53
CA LEU A 60 -14.19 1.92 7.32
C LEU A 60 -15.55 1.23 7.19
N MET A 61 -15.98 0.49 8.22
CA MET A 61 -17.17 -0.36 8.17
C MET A 61 -18.39 0.35 8.75
N ASN A 62 -19.42 0.50 7.93
CA ASN A 62 -20.75 0.91 8.40
C ASN A 62 -21.84 0.12 7.66
N SER A 63 -23.04 0.02 8.22
CA SER A 63 -24.19 -0.65 7.60
C SER A 63 -24.72 0.06 6.34
N GLY A 64 -24.29 1.30 6.10
CA GLY A 64 -24.76 2.12 4.98
C GLY A 64 -26.00 2.96 5.28
N THR A 65 -26.60 2.83 6.47
CA THR A 65 -27.88 3.49 6.81
C THR A 65 -27.72 4.99 7.09
N VAL A 66 -26.66 5.38 7.83
CA VAL A 66 -26.41 6.78 8.22
C VAL A 66 -25.24 7.37 7.42
N THR A 67 -24.17 6.60 7.27
CA THR A 67 -23.04 6.93 6.39
C THR A 67 -22.68 5.69 5.55
N PRO A 68 -22.07 5.87 4.37
CA PRO A 68 -21.70 4.75 3.51
C PRO A 68 -20.63 3.84 4.15
N ASP A 69 -20.66 2.56 3.80
CA ASP A 69 -19.49 1.67 3.97
C ASP A 69 -18.38 2.20 3.06
N LEU A 70 -17.33 2.78 3.67
CA LEU A 70 -16.27 3.42 2.91
C LEU A 70 -15.42 2.43 2.11
N ARG A 71 -15.54 1.12 2.38
CA ARG A 71 -14.89 0.08 1.58
C ARG A 71 -15.56 -0.19 0.23
N ALA A 72 -16.77 0.35 0.02
CA ALA A 72 -17.58 0.15 -1.18
C ALA A 72 -17.78 1.43 -1.99
N ILE A 73 -17.07 2.52 -1.68
CA ILE A 73 -17.14 3.75 -2.47
C ILE A 73 -16.38 3.59 -3.79
N PRO A 74 -16.79 4.32 -4.85
CA PRO A 74 -16.08 4.30 -6.14
C PRO A 74 -14.59 4.63 -6.01
N ASP A 75 -13.79 4.08 -6.92
CA ASP A 75 -12.37 4.42 -7.04
C ASP A 75 -12.16 5.77 -7.76
N ASP A 76 -12.64 6.84 -7.11
CA ASP A 76 -12.59 8.20 -7.61
C ASP A 76 -11.97 9.12 -6.54
N LYS A 77 -10.65 9.30 -6.64
CA LYS A 77 -9.87 10.13 -5.72
C LYS A 77 -10.32 11.59 -5.76
N THR A 78 -10.62 12.13 -6.94
CA THR A 78 -11.03 13.54 -7.09
C THR A 78 -12.34 13.79 -6.36
N ARG A 79 -13.32 12.91 -6.54
CA ARG A 79 -14.58 12.97 -5.81
C ARG A 79 -14.37 12.80 -4.31
N PHE A 80 -13.50 11.88 -3.88
CA PHE A 80 -13.18 11.70 -2.47
C PHE A 80 -12.61 12.98 -1.85
N VAL A 81 -11.55 13.54 -2.45
CA VAL A 81 -10.90 14.78 -1.96
C VAL A 81 -11.90 15.92 -1.91
N THR A 82 -12.68 16.13 -2.98
CA THR A 82 -13.71 17.17 -3.02
C THR A 82 -14.74 17.00 -1.90
N THR A 83 -15.18 15.77 -1.66
CA THR A 83 -16.16 15.45 -0.61
C THR A 83 -15.58 15.69 0.79
N VAL A 84 -14.33 15.30 1.04
CA VAL A 84 -13.68 15.51 2.35
C VAL A 84 -13.43 16.98 2.60
N LYS A 85 -12.93 17.73 1.60
CA LYS A 85 -12.65 19.17 1.73
C LYS A 85 -13.93 19.96 1.98
N ASN A 86 -14.97 19.71 1.19
CA ASN A 86 -16.19 20.55 1.18
C ASN A 86 -17.31 20.00 2.07
N GLY A 87 -17.18 18.78 2.60
CA GLY A 87 -18.26 18.10 3.28
C GLY A 87 -19.35 17.63 2.30
N LYS A 88 -20.45 17.09 2.85
CA LYS A 88 -21.57 16.57 2.04
C LYS A 88 -22.92 16.62 2.75
N ASN A 89 -23.94 17.10 2.03
CA ASN A 89 -25.36 17.06 2.40
C ASN A 89 -25.66 17.60 3.82
N ASN A 90 -24.88 18.55 4.33
CA ASN A 90 -24.96 19.06 5.71
C ASN A 90 -24.86 17.97 6.81
N LYS A 91 -24.40 16.76 6.48
CA LYS A 91 -24.22 15.64 7.42
C LYS A 91 -22.76 15.28 7.62
N MET A 92 -21.96 15.42 6.57
CA MET A 92 -20.50 15.28 6.65
C MET A 92 -19.91 16.69 6.71
N PRO A 93 -19.18 17.05 7.78
CA PRO A 93 -18.57 18.37 7.92
C PRO A 93 -17.45 18.57 6.87
N PRO A 94 -17.18 19.84 6.46
CA PRO A 94 -16.01 20.17 5.66
C PRO A 94 -14.72 20.05 6.50
N TRP A 95 -13.64 19.59 5.88
CA TRP A 95 -12.35 19.39 6.56
C TRP A 95 -11.21 20.24 5.98
N ALA A 96 -11.47 21.08 4.97
CA ALA A 96 -10.44 21.85 4.28
C ALA A 96 -9.62 22.79 5.20
N ASP A 97 -10.22 23.29 6.28
CA ASP A 97 -9.55 24.19 7.23
C ASP A 97 -8.88 23.44 8.40
N ILE A 98 -9.05 22.12 8.48
CA ILE A 98 -8.60 21.28 9.61
C ILE A 98 -7.53 20.28 9.17
N LEU A 99 -7.62 19.78 7.94
CA LEU A 99 -6.72 18.79 7.37
C LEU A 99 -5.95 19.39 6.19
N SER A 100 -4.64 19.16 6.18
CA SER A 100 -3.80 19.42 5.03
C SER A 100 -4.12 18.50 3.85
N ASP A 101 -3.71 18.89 2.64
CA ASP A 101 -3.88 18.06 1.45
C ASP A 101 -3.15 16.71 1.56
N ASP A 102 -2.01 16.68 2.24
CA ASP A 102 -1.26 15.44 2.51
C ASP A 102 -2.02 14.50 3.46
N GLU A 103 -2.66 15.03 4.51
CA GLU A 103 -3.49 14.22 5.41
C GLU A 103 -4.71 13.64 4.69
N ILE A 104 -5.33 14.42 3.79
CA ILE A 104 -6.43 13.94 2.95
C ILE A 104 -5.92 12.89 1.94
N GLY A 105 -4.71 13.06 1.41
CA GLY A 105 -4.03 12.08 0.59
C GLY A 105 -3.79 10.76 1.33
N ASN A 106 -3.32 10.84 2.57
CA ASN A 106 -3.11 9.68 3.44
C ASN A 106 -4.44 8.97 3.78
N LEU A 107 -5.50 9.73 4.05
CA LEU A 107 -6.86 9.17 4.21
C LEU A 107 -7.29 8.38 2.97
N TRP A 108 -7.05 8.92 1.76
CA TRP A 108 -7.34 8.20 0.52
C TRP A 108 -6.53 6.90 0.39
N ALA A 109 -5.24 6.93 0.72
CA ALA A 109 -4.39 5.74 0.71
C ALA A 109 -4.96 4.65 1.64
N PHE A 110 -5.34 5.02 2.86
CA PHE A 110 -5.98 4.10 3.81
C PHE A 110 -7.30 3.51 3.27
N VAL A 111 -8.21 4.35 2.76
CA VAL A 111 -9.49 3.89 2.20
C VAL A 111 -9.28 2.94 1.04
N SER A 112 -8.38 3.29 0.11
CA SER A 112 -8.08 2.50 -1.07
C SER A 112 -7.50 1.13 -0.72
N SER A 113 -6.64 1.05 0.31
CA SER A 113 -6.03 -0.20 0.77
C SER A 113 -7.03 -1.23 1.34
N ARG A 114 -8.29 -0.82 1.59
CA ARG A 114 -9.33 -1.63 2.24
C ARG A 114 -10.57 -1.80 1.39
N ARG A 115 -10.52 -1.39 0.11
CA ARG A 115 -11.66 -1.49 -0.80
C ARG A 115 -12.05 -2.96 -0.99
N LYS A 116 -13.35 -3.23 -1.00
CA LYS A 116 -13.87 -4.55 -1.37
C LYS A 116 -13.64 -4.78 -2.87
N PRO A 117 -13.29 -6.01 -3.29
CA PRO A 117 -13.20 -6.34 -4.71
C PRO A 117 -14.55 -6.18 -5.43
#